data_AF-A0A7J2I498-F1
#
_entry.id   AF-A0A7J2I498-F1
#
_cell.length_a   1.000
_cell.length_b   1.000
_cell.length_c   1.000
_cell.angle_alpha   90.00
_cell.angle_beta   90.00
_cell.angle_gamma   90.00
#
_symmetry.space_group_name_H-M   'P 1'
#
loop_
_entity.id
_entity.type
_entity.pdbx_description
1 polymer ?
#
loop_
_entity_poly.entity_id
_entity_poly.type
_entity_poly.pdbx_seq_one_letter_code
_entity_poly.pdbx_strand_id
1 'polypeptide(L)' 'MKVASEKLFITLWGGHDTLPQSEVEHTLKAEGYPYRVVEKLPQVLRFEADPRCSERLAQRLGMAREVC' A
#
# COMPACT_ATOMS: atom_id res chain seq x y z
N MET A 1 18.44 11.15 7.00
CA MET A 1 18.25 9.71 7.30
C MET A 1 17.94 9.01 5.99
N LYS A 2 18.71 7.98 5.59
CA LYS A 2 18.30 7.10 4.48
C LYS A 2 17.12 6.29 4.98
N VAL A 3 15.94 6.55 4.43
CA VAL A 3 14.76 5.71 4.64
C VAL A 3 15.05 4.41 3.88
N ALA A 4 15.10 3.28 4.57
CA ALA A 4 15.23 1.98 3.91
C ALA A 4 13.94 1.76 3.11
N SER A 5 14.07 1.54 1.81
CA SER A 5 12.93 1.31 0.91
C SER A 5 13.00 -0.12 0.41
N GLU A 6 11.91 -0.86 0.57
CA GLU A 6 11.77 -2.25 0.16
C GLU A 6 10.60 -2.41 -0.82
N LYS A 7 10.58 -3.51 -1.57
CA LYS A 7 9.46 -3.87 -2.45
C LYS A 7 8.43 -4.61 -1.64
N LEU A 8 7.27 -3.99 -1.47
CA LEU A 8 6.12 -4.51 -0.76
C LEU A 8 5.01 -4.86 -1.74
N PHE A 9 4.10 -5.72 -1.30
CA PHE A 9 2.84 -5.95 -1.98
C PHE A 9 1.67 -5.96 -1.01
N ILE A 10 0.52 -5.54 -1.51
CA ILE A 10 -0.73 -5.56 -0.76
C ILE A 10 -1.82 -6.23 -1.59
N THR A 11 -2.57 -7.12 -0.96
CA THR A 11 -3.74 -7.75 -1.57
C THR A 11 -4.98 -6.89 -1.32
N LEU A 12 -5.69 -6.57 -2.40
CA LEU A 12 -6.83 -5.66 -2.43
C LEU A 12 -8.15 -6.42 -2.55
N TRP A 13 -9.21 -5.88 -1.96
CA TRP A 13 -10.55 -6.42 -2.14
C TRP A 13 -11.04 -6.15 -3.58
N GLY A 14 -11.58 -7.17 -4.25
CA GLY A 14 -11.86 -7.14 -5.70
C GLY A 14 -13.24 -6.65 -6.13
N GLY A 15 -14.06 -6.06 -5.25
CA GLY A 15 -15.39 -5.58 -5.65
C GLY A 15 -15.42 -4.12 -6.10
N HIS A 16 -14.25 -3.46 -6.20
CA HIS A 16 -14.12 -2.12 -6.76
C HIS A 16 -12.81 -1.99 -7.56
N ASP A 17 -12.90 -1.41 -8.76
CA ASP A 17 -11.77 -1.38 -9.72
C ASP A 17 -10.59 -0.50 -9.27
N THR A 18 -10.84 0.60 -8.56
CA THR A 18 -9.81 1.62 -8.24
C THR A 18 -9.83 2.13 -6.79
N LEU A 19 -10.94 1.90 -6.08
CA LEU A 19 -11.12 2.39 -4.71
C LEU A 19 -10.12 1.81 -3.70
N PRO A 20 -9.87 0.48 -3.66
CA PRO A 20 -8.93 -0.12 -2.71
C PRO A 20 -7.51 0.40 -2.91
N GLN A 21 -7.10 0.59 -4.17
CA GLN A 21 -5.80 1.16 -4.50
C GLN A 21 -5.70 2.63 -4.04
N SER A 22 -6.75 3.41 -4.25
CA SER A 22 -6.80 4.81 -3.83
C SER A 22 -6.70 4.94 -2.31
N GLU A 23 -7.27 4.01 -1.55
CA GLU A 23 -7.18 3.97 -0.10
C GLU A 23 -5.73 3.79 0.38
N VAL A 24 -4.98 2.88 -0.25
CA VAL A 24 -3.55 2.64 0.04
C VAL A 24 -2.73 3.90 -0.22
N GLU A 25 -2.88 4.50 -1.41
CA GLU A 25 -2.11 5.68 -1.81
C GLU A 25 -2.40 6.90 -0.92
N HIS A 26 -3.67 7.14 -0.57
CA HIS A 26 -4.03 8.21 0.36
C HIS A 26 -3.48 7.97 1.76
N THR A 27 -3.50 6.72 2.24
CA THR A 27 -2.96 6.37 3.56
C THR A 27 -1.46 6.58 3.61
N LEU A 28 -0.70 6.08 2.63
CA LEU A 28 0.74 6.29 2.52
C LEU A 28 1.10 7.77 2.53
N LYS A 29 0.36 8.58 1.76
CA LYS A 29 0.54 10.03 1.69
C LYS A 29 0.21 10.72 3.01
N ALA A 30 -0.89 10.35 3.67
CA ALA A 30 -1.33 10.95 4.92
C ALA A 30 -0.37 10.64 6.09
N GLU A 31 0.21 9.44 6.10
CA GLU A 31 1.21 9.01 7.08
C GLU A 31 2.63 9.50 6.77
N GLY A 32 2.83 10.15 5.62
CA GLY A 32 4.13 10.70 5.23
C GLY A 32 5.14 9.66 4.77
N TYR A 33 4.69 8.49 4.29
CA TYR A 33 5.56 7.49 3.68
C TYR A 33 5.77 7.81 2.20
N PRO A 34 6.99 8.18 1.76
CA PRO A 34 7.31 8.22 0.35
C PRO A 34 7.12 6.82 -0.25
N TYR A 35 6.48 6.74 -1.40
CA TYR A 35 6.26 5.48 -2.09
C TYR A 35 6.37 5.62 -3.60
N ARG A 36 6.60 4.48 -4.26
CA ARG A 36 6.57 4.35 -5.71
C ARG A 36 5.79 3.11 -6.09
N VAL A 37 4.73 3.25 -6.89
CA VAL A 37 4.04 2.09 -7.47
C VAL A 37 4.97 1.41 -8.48
N VAL A 38 5.18 0.11 -8.31
CA VAL A 38 5.99 -0.74 -9.20
C VAL A 38 5.10 -1.40 -10.24
N GLU A 39 3.97 -1.96 -9.80
CA GLU A 39 3.06 -2.73 -10.67
C GLU A 39 1.65 -2.74 -10.08
N LYS A 40 0.65 -2.76 -10.98
CA LYS A 40 -0.77 -2.87 -10.64
C LYS A 40 -1.35 -4.13 -11.29
N LEU A 41 -1.90 -5.01 -10.47
CA LEU A 41 -2.61 -6.23 -10.87
C LEU A 41 -4.06 -6.15 -10.34
N PRO A 42 -5.01 -6.95 -10.86
CA PRO A 42 -6.44 -6.83 -10.52
C PRO A 42 -6.78 -6.80 -9.02
N GLN A 43 -5.99 -7.47 -8.18
CA GLN A 43 -6.19 -7.50 -6.73
C GLN A 43 -4.88 -7.38 -5.95
N VAL A 44 -3.82 -6.93 -6.60
CA VAL A 44 -2.50 -6.80 -5.96
C VAL A 44 -1.87 -5.49 -6.40
N LEU A 45 -1.48 -4.67 -5.43
CA LEU A 45 -0.67 -3.48 -5.67
C LEU A 45 0.75 -3.75 -5.17
N ARG A 46 1.74 -3.55 -6.04
CA ARG A 46 3.17 -3.66 -5.69
C ARG A 46 3.79 -2.29 -5.67
N PHE A 47 4.53 -1.99 -4.61
CA PHE A 47 5.09 -0.65 -4.41
C PHE A 47 6.39 -0.71 -3.62
N GLU A 48 7.23 0.30 -3.81
CA GLU A 48 8.41 0.53 -3.00
C GLU A 48 8.08 1.56 -1.93
N ALA A 49 8.33 1.23 -0.66
CA ALA A 49 8.16 2.13 0.47
C ALA A 49 9.00 1.65 1.67
N ASP A 50 8.95 2.42 2.76
CA ASP A 50 9.49 1.98 4.04
C ASP A 50 8.64 0.83 4.62
N PRO A 51 9.22 -0.33 4.98
CA PRO A 51 8.47 -1.48 5.51
C PRO A 51 7.68 -1.15 6.78
N ARG A 52 8.04 -0.09 7.52
CA ARG A 52 7.28 0.40 8.67
C ARG A 52 5.88 0.90 8.32
N CYS A 53 5.58 1.15 7.04
CA CYS A 53 4.24 1.52 6.61
C CYS A 53 3.25 0.35 6.72
N SER A 54 3.71 -0.90 6.76
CA SER A 54 2.86 -2.09 6.79
C SER A 54 1.88 -2.10 7.95
N GLU A 55 2.35 -1.77 9.16
CA GLU A 55 1.50 -1.70 10.35
C GLU A 55 0.44 -0.59 10.24
N ARG A 56 0.82 0.58 9.71
CA ARG A 56 -0.11 1.69 9.49
C ARG A 56 -1.17 1.35 8.46
N LEU A 57 -0.78 0.70 7.37
CA LEU A 57 -1.70 0.21 6.34
C LEU A 57 -2.67 -0.84 6.94
N ALA A 58 -2.16 -1.81 7.69
CA ALA A 58 -3.00 -2.83 8.33
C ALA A 58 -4.03 -2.23 9.31
N GLN A 59 -3.69 -1.14 10.00
CA GLN A 59 -4.59 -0.45 10.94
C GLN A 59 -5.65 0.43 10.26
N ARG A 60 -5.35 1.00 9.08
CA ARG A 60 -6.18 2.06 8.48
C ARG A 60 -7.00 1.61 7.27
N LEU A 61 -6.61 0.53 6.59
CA LEU A 61 -7.27 0.10 5.36
C LEU A 61 -8.51 -0.75 5.66
N GLY A 62 -9.64 -0.37 5.08
CA GLY A 62 -10.88 -1.15 5.10
C GLY A 62 -11.02 -2.10 3.91
N MET A 63 -10.25 -1.91 2.83
CA MET A 63 -10.34 -2.70 1.60
C MET A 63 -9.05 -3.48 1.25
N ALA A 64 -8.16 -3.67 2.22
CA ALA A 64 -6.99 -4.53 2.08
C ALA A 64 -7.11 -5.80 2.91
N ARG A 65 -6.47 -6.89 2.45
CA ARG A 65 -6.49 -8.19 3.13
C ARG A 65 -5.18 -8.49 3.87
N GLU A 66 -4.05 -8.24 3.22
CA GLU A 66 -2.72 -8.53 3.78
C GLU A 66 -1.67 -7.60 3.15
N VAL A 67 -0.72 -7.12 3.98
CA VAL A 67 0.46 -6.33 3.57
C VAL A 67 1.70 -7.15 3.85
N CYS A 68 2.57 -7.35 2.86
CA CYS A 68 3.81 -8.12 2.95
C CYS A 68 4.97 -7.40 2.27
#